data_AF-A0A088FII8-F1
#
_entry.id   AF-A0A088FII8-F1
#
_cell.length_a   1.000
_cell.length_b   1.000
_cell.length_c   1.000
_cell.angle_alpha   90.00
_cell.angle_beta   90.00
_cell.angle_gamma   90.00
#
_symmetry.space_group_name_H-M   'P 1'
#
loop_
_entity.id
_entity.type
_entity.pdbx_description
1 polymer ?
#
loop_
_entity_poly.entity_id
_entity_poly.type
_entity_poly.pdbx_seq_one_letter_code
_entity_poly.pdbx_strand_id
1 'polypeptide(L)'
;EEHVKTYRPQVLVLSGSPGSRPPLIHFANSITKNMSLLVAGECCSDQQSMRVRSHLTREATDWLNRHKIRAFYTLSDGPSMELAARAIMANVGLGKLQ
;
A
#
# COMPACT_ATOMS: atom_id res chain seq x y z
N GLU A 1 -25.74 27.53 -0.53
CA GLU A 1 -25.46 26.27 -1.22
C GLU A 1 -24.44 25.49 -0.40
N GLU A 2 -24.85 24.34 0.12
CA GLU A 2 -23.97 23.48 0.88
C GLU A 2 -22.93 22.90 -0.09
N HIS A 3 -21.70 23.42 -0.02
CA HIS A 3 -20.61 22.88 -0.82
C HIS A 3 -20.43 21.40 -0.46
N VAL A 4 -20.89 20.49 -1.34
CA VAL A 4 -20.60 19.06 -1.22
C VAL A 4 -19.09 18.91 -1.27
N LYS A 5 -18.46 18.78 -0.11
CA LYS A 5 -17.02 18.50 0.01
C LYS A 5 -16.79 17.11 -0.57
N THR A 6 -16.25 17.06 -1.79
CA THR A 6 -15.91 15.80 -2.45
C THR A 6 -14.78 15.13 -1.68
N TYR A 7 -15.13 14.16 -0.83
CA TYR A 7 -14.16 13.37 -0.09
C TYR A 7 -13.40 12.44 -1.05
N ARG A 8 -12.07 12.43 -0.97
CA ARG A 8 -11.20 11.52 -1.72
C ARG A 8 -10.43 10.65 -0.74
N PRO A 9 -10.92 9.43 -0.42
CA PRO A 9 -10.29 8.57 0.57
C PRO A 9 -8.91 8.14 0.10
N GLN A 10 -7.88 8.43 0.89
CA GLN A 10 -6.55 7.85 0.71
C GLN A 10 -6.46 6.62 1.62
N VAL A 11 -6.08 5.47 1.07
CA VAL A 11 -6.11 4.19 1.80
C VAL A 11 -4.72 3.56 1.80
N LEU A 12 -4.17 3.34 3.00
CA LEU A 12 -3.09 2.41 3.23
C LEU A 12 -3.68 1.05 3.64
N VAL A 13 -3.37 0.00 2.89
CA VAL A 13 -3.81 -1.37 3.18
C VAL A 13 -2.61 -2.24 3.55
N LEU A 14 -2.55 -2.72 4.80
CA LEU A 14 -1.50 -3.62 5.27
C LEU A 14 -1.79 -5.07 4.86
N SER A 15 -1.60 -5.36 3.57
CA SER A 15 -1.92 -6.65 2.94
C SER A 15 -0.73 -7.60 2.84
N GLY A 16 0.49 -7.16 3.15
CA GLY A 16 1.67 -7.91 2.72
C GLY A 16 1.78 -7.90 1.20
N SER A 17 2.46 -8.90 0.63
CA SER A 17 2.50 -9.06 -0.83
C SER A 17 1.07 -9.09 -1.40
N PRO A 18 0.77 -8.28 -2.45
CA PRO A 18 -0.59 -8.17 -2.99
C PRO A 18 -1.22 -9.52 -3.39
N GLY A 19 -0.39 -10.48 -3.80
CA GLY A 19 -0.82 -11.83 -4.16
C GLY A 19 -1.20 -12.72 -2.97
N SER A 20 -0.74 -12.40 -1.76
CA SER A 20 -1.02 -13.20 -0.56
C SER A 20 -2.44 -12.99 -0.03
N ARG A 21 -2.99 -11.77 -0.18
CA ARG A 21 -4.36 -11.43 0.25
C ARG A 21 -5.11 -10.61 -0.83
N PRO A 22 -5.38 -11.18 -2.03
CA PRO A 22 -6.04 -10.46 -3.11
C PRO A 22 -7.41 -9.84 -2.74
N PRO A 23 -8.30 -10.52 -1.97
CA PRO A 23 -9.60 -9.95 -1.62
C PRO A 23 -9.49 -8.62 -0.85
N LEU A 24 -8.48 -8.48 0.01
CA LEU A 24 -8.27 -7.27 0.79
C LEU A 24 -7.85 -6.08 -0.08
N ILE A 25 -6.99 -6.34 -1.08
CA ILE A 25 -6.59 -5.33 -2.07
C ILE A 25 -7.77 -4.94 -2.96
N HIS A 26 -8.55 -5.91 -3.43
CA HIS A 26 -9.74 -5.63 -4.24
C HIS A 26 -10.80 -4.84 -3.47
N PHE A 27 -11.01 -5.16 -2.19
CA PHE A 27 -11.88 -4.40 -1.32
C PHE A 27 -11.40 -2.95 -1.18
N ALA A 28 -10.13 -2.73 -0.89
CA ALA A 28 -9.56 -1.38 -0.80
C ALA A 28 -9.69 -0.61 -2.13
N ASN A 29 -9.49 -1.29 -3.26
CA ASN A 29 -9.68 -0.71 -4.59
C ASN A 29 -11.15 -0.37 -4.89
N SER A 30 -12.12 -1.11 -4.33
CA SER A 30 -13.54 -0.80 -4.48
C SER A 30 -13.94 0.50 -3.77
N ILE A 31 -13.21 0.85 -2.70
CA ILE A 31 -13.38 2.11 -1.96
C ILE A 31 -12.80 3.28 -2.76
N THR A 32 -11.56 3.15 -3.24
CA THR A 32 -10.87 4.23 -3.97
C THR A 32 -11.31 4.36 -5.43
N LYS A 33 -11.88 3.29 -6.00
CA LYS A 33 -12.35 3.16 -7.39
C LYS A 33 -11.32 3.62 -8.41
N ASN A 34 -10.03 3.39 -8.17
CA ASN A 34 -8.93 3.88 -9.01
C ASN A 34 -8.87 5.42 -9.18
N MET A 35 -9.57 6.18 -8.34
CA MET A 35 -9.65 7.65 -8.38
C MET A 35 -8.87 8.34 -7.25
N SER A 36 -8.60 7.62 -6.17
CA SER A 36 -7.85 8.12 -5.01
C SER A 36 -6.60 7.28 -4.76
N LEU A 37 -5.74 7.77 -3.87
CA LEU A 37 -4.51 7.09 -3.49
C LEU A 37 -4.82 5.76 -2.78
N LEU A 38 -4.23 4.68 -3.27
CA LEU A 38 -4.18 3.38 -2.61
C LEU A 38 -2.73 2.95 -2.48
N VAL A 39 -2.33 2.50 -1.29
CA VAL A 39 -0.98 1.99 -1.01
C VAL A 39 -1.09 0.61 -0.37
N ALA A 40 -0.48 -0.40 -0.98
CA ALA A 40 -0.31 -1.73 -0.42
C ALA A 40 0.96 -1.79 0.42
N GLY A 41 0.82 -1.97 1.73
CA GLY A 41 1.91 -2.05 2.68
C GLY A 41 2.24 -3.48 3.10
N GLU A 42 3.53 -3.79 3.12
CA GLU A 42 4.08 -5.05 3.62
C GLU A 42 5.04 -4.82 4.77
N CYS A 43 4.84 -5.56 5.86
CA CYS A 43 5.69 -5.55 7.04
C CYS A 43 6.52 -6.83 7.06
N CYS A 44 7.84 -6.71 7.03
CA CYS A 44 8.77 -7.83 7.21
C CYS A 44 9.35 -7.82 8.62
N SER A 45 9.49 -9.01 9.21
CA SER A 45 10.14 -9.19 10.50
C SER A 45 11.67 -9.04 10.42
N ASP A 46 12.25 -9.42 9.29
CA ASP A 46 13.70 -9.38 9.07
C ASP A 46 14.09 -8.25 8.13
N GLN A 47 15.28 -7.70 8.36
CA GLN A 47 15.86 -6.69 7.49
C GLN A 47 16.09 -7.27 6.10
N GLN A 48 15.45 -6.68 5.09
CA GLN A 48 15.56 -7.13 3.71
C GLN A 48 16.71 -6.42 3.01
N SER A 49 17.55 -7.18 2.30
CA SER A 49 18.58 -6.57 1.44
C SER A 49 17.94 -5.72 0.35
N MET A 50 18.65 -4.68 -0.12
CA MET A 50 18.15 -3.81 -1.19
C MET A 50 17.75 -4.58 -2.46
N ARG A 51 18.50 -5.64 -2.79
CA ARG A 51 18.18 -6.51 -3.94
C ARG A 51 16.83 -7.20 -3.78
N VAL A 52 16.53 -7.72 -2.58
CA VAL A 52 15.25 -8.37 -2.28
C VAL A 52 14.12 -7.34 -2.30
N ARG A 53 14.31 -6.17 -1.68
CA ARG A 53 13.33 -5.07 -1.70
C ARG A 53 12.95 -4.65 -3.12
N SER A 54 13.93 -4.52 -4.03
CA SER A 54 13.67 -4.20 -5.44
C SER A 54 12.90 -5.30 -6.16
N HIS A 55 13.21 -6.57 -5.86
CA HIS A 55 12.51 -7.70 -6.44
C HIS A 55 11.03 -7.74 -6.01
N LEU A 56 10.77 -7.67 -4.70
CA LEU A 56 9.42 -7.66 -4.14
C LEU A 56 8.60 -6.48 -4.66
N THR A 57 9.19 -5.29 -4.72
CA THR A 57 8.53 -4.10 -5.26
C THR A 57 8.12 -4.31 -6.73
N ARG A 58 9.00 -4.90 -7.54
CA ARG A 58 8.68 -5.18 -8.95
C ARG A 58 7.55 -6.20 -9.06
N GLU A 59 7.64 -7.31 -8.32
CA GLU A 59 6.64 -8.36 -8.34
C GLU A 59 5.25 -7.86 -7.91
N ALA A 60 5.20 -7.08 -6.82
CA ALA A 60 3.98 -6.45 -6.33
C ALA A 60 3.39 -5.48 -7.35
N THR A 61 4.24 -4.65 -7.98
CA THR A 61 3.82 -3.70 -9.02
C THR A 61 3.25 -4.44 -10.24
N ASP A 62 3.92 -5.49 -10.70
CA ASP A 62 3.45 -6.30 -11.82
C ASP A 62 2.11 -6.97 -11.48
N TRP A 63 1.94 -7.45 -10.25
CA TRP A 63 0.67 -8.02 -9.79
C TRP A 63 -0.46 -6.98 -9.83
N LEU A 64 -0.24 -5.77 -9.30
CA LEU A 64 -1.22 -4.69 -9.31
C LEU A 64 -1.61 -4.28 -10.74
N ASN A 65 -0.63 -4.19 -11.63
CA ASN A 65 -0.85 -3.87 -13.05
C ASN A 65 -1.69 -4.94 -13.76
N ARG A 66 -1.39 -6.24 -13.54
CA ARG A 66 -2.18 -7.34 -14.11
C ARG A 66 -3.64 -7.29 -13.68
N HIS A 67 -3.91 -6.84 -12.45
CA HIS A 67 -5.27 -6.71 -11.90
C HIS A 67 -5.92 -5.34 -12.19
N LYS A 68 -5.25 -4.43 -12.91
CA LYS A 68 -5.72 -3.07 -13.23
C LYS A 68 -6.05 -2.24 -11.99
N ILE A 69 -5.23 -2.37 -10.95
CA ILE A 69 -5.38 -1.66 -9.67
C ILE A 69 -4.34 -0.53 -9.62
N ARG A 70 -4.79 0.72 -9.48
CA ARG A 70 -3.94 1.90 -9.36
C ARG A 70 -3.53 2.08 -7.90
N ALA A 71 -2.51 1.34 -7.50
CA ALA A 71 -1.93 1.42 -6.16
C ALA A 71 -0.40 1.48 -6.20
N PHE A 72 0.19 2.08 -5.17
CA PHE A 72 1.63 1.96 -4.90
C PHE A 72 1.88 0.79 -3.95
N TYR A 73 3.09 0.24 -3.98
CA TYR A 73 3.55 -0.77 -3.02
C TYR A 73 4.64 -0.17 -2.14
N THR A 74 4.60 -0.47 -0.84
CA THR A 74 5.62 -0.08 0.13
C THR A 74 5.96 -1.24 1.06
N LEU A 75 7.22 -1.30 1.46
CA LEU A 75 7.79 -2.36 2.27
C LEU A 75 8.55 -1.72 3.42
N SER A 76 8.28 -2.19 4.64
CA SER A 76 9.00 -1.80 5.84
C SER A 76 9.44 -3.04 6.61
N ASP A 77 10.66 -3.01 7.10
CA ASP A 77 11.23 -4.04 7.97
C ASP A 77 11.37 -3.48 9.39
N GLY A 78 11.19 -4.35 10.38
CA GLY A 78 11.33 -3.96 11.78
C GLY A 78 11.23 -5.16 12.72
N PRO A 79 11.73 -5.02 13.97
CA PRO A 79 11.83 -6.13 14.91
C PRO A 79 10.47 -6.69 15.37
N SER A 80 9.37 -5.96 15.10
CA SER A 80 8.01 -6.44 15.27
C SER A 80 7.10 -5.90 14.16
N MET A 81 6.01 -6.61 13.89
CA MET A 81 4.99 -6.17 12.92
C MET A 81 4.42 -4.80 13.29
N GLU A 82 4.24 -4.52 14.59
CA GLU A 82 3.76 -3.23 15.07
C GLU A 82 4.72 -2.10 14.69
N LEU A 83 6.02 -2.28 14.93
CA LEU A 83 7.03 -1.25 14.64
C LEU A 83 7.19 -1.04 13.13
N ALA A 84 7.18 -2.12 12.34
CA ALA A 84 7.20 -2.02 10.89
C ALA A 84 5.95 -1.29 10.36
N ALA A 85 4.76 -1.60 10.89
CA ALA A 85 3.51 -0.93 10.51
C ALA A 85 3.51 0.55 10.91
N ARG A 86 4.01 0.89 12.10
CA ARG A 86 4.18 2.28 12.54
C ARG A 86 5.13 3.06 11.64
N ALA A 87 6.23 2.43 11.21
CA ALA A 87 7.15 3.04 10.26
C ALA A 87 6.47 3.29 8.90
N ILE A 88 5.63 2.37 8.40
CA ILE A 88 4.83 2.62 7.19
C ILE A 88 3.87 3.78 7.42
N MET A 89 3.08 3.75 8.49
CA MET A 89 2.08 4.80 8.77
C MET A 89 2.69 6.20 8.86
N ALA A 90 3.89 6.33 9.44
CA ALA A 90 4.57 7.61 9.58
C ALA A 90 5.24 8.11 8.28
N ASN A 91 5.68 7.19 7.41
CA ASN A 91 6.50 7.52 6.24
C ASN A 91 5.81 7.28 4.90
N VAL A 92 4.59 6.74 4.90
CA VAL A 92 3.81 6.58 3.67
C VAL A 92 3.36 7.94 3.16
N GLY A 93 3.46 8.12 1.85
CA GLY A 93 3.00 9.31 1.17
C GLY A 93 4.08 10.34 0.85
N LEU A 94 3.70 11.33 0.03
CA LEU A 94 4.56 12.45 -0.37
C LEU A 94 3.76 13.76 -0.29
N GLY A 95 4.04 14.61 0.69
CA GLY A 95 3.34 15.88 0.87
C GLY A 95 1.89 15.70 1.32
N LYS A 96 0.92 16.24 0.57
CA LYS A 96 -0.53 16.07 0.87
C LYS A 96 -1.09 14.69 0.49
N LEU A 97 -0.24 13.80 -0.02
CA LEU A 97 -0.57 12.42 -0.39
C LEU A 97 -0.31 11.46 0.78
N GLN A 98 -0.81 11.78 1.97
CA GLN A 98 -0.76 10.93 3.17
C GLN A 98 -2.18 10.52 3.58
#